data_AF-A0A8B7PKH8-F1
#
_entry.id   AF-A0A8B7PKH8-F1
#
_cell.length_a   1.000
_cell.length_b   1.000
_cell.length_c   1.000
_cell.angle_alpha   90.00
_cell.angle_beta   90.00
_cell.angle_gamma   90.00
#
_symmetry.space_group_name_H-M   'P 1'
#
loop_
_entity.id
_entity.type
_entity.pdbx_description
1 polymer ?
#
loop_
_entity_poly.entity_id
_entity_poly.type
_entity_poly.pdbx_seq_one_letter_code
_entity_poly.pdbx_strand_id
1 'polypeptide(L)'
;MVALSFESYDASDVTKISLLRDLSEASTLLSSPVAGKGPRKRQVVEAQRVQMKKKKQKKFDRQKQIDEAHEEDKQKWQQFTTKSKKLKGVTKKSIFATPETASGRVGIGTCGISGRPMTDYTQAEKRKRGA
;
A
#
# COMPACT_ATOMS: atom_id res chain seq x y z
N MET A 1 31.73 -45.78 -13.03
CA MET A 1 32.08 -44.36 -13.24
C MET A 1 32.30 -44.16 -14.73
N VAL A 2 31.98 -42.99 -15.27
CA VAL A 2 32.13 -42.66 -16.69
C VAL A 2 32.80 -41.30 -16.81
N ALA A 3 33.73 -41.15 -17.75
CA ALA A 3 34.35 -39.88 -18.07
C ALA A 3 33.47 -39.11 -19.08
N LEU A 4 33.28 -37.81 -18.85
CA LEU A 4 32.50 -36.93 -19.71
C LEU A 4 33.33 -35.71 -20.08
N SER A 5 33.12 -35.20 -21.29
CA SER A 5 33.73 -33.98 -21.79
C SER A 5 32.65 -32.93 -22.02
N PHE A 6 32.81 -31.74 -21.45
CA PHE A 6 31.88 -30.63 -21.63
C PHE A 6 32.25 -29.83 -22.88
N GLU A 7 31.41 -29.91 -23.92
CA GLU A 7 31.64 -29.27 -25.23
C GLU A 7 31.86 -27.75 -25.15
N SER A 8 31.21 -27.06 -24.21
CA SER A 8 31.33 -25.60 -24.04
C SER A 8 32.49 -25.15 -23.16
N TYR A 9 33.10 -26.05 -22.38
CA TYR A 9 34.07 -25.68 -21.35
C TYR A 9 35.45 -26.33 -21.54
N ASP A 10 35.64 -27.11 -22.61
CA ASP A 10 36.87 -27.87 -22.91
C ASP A 10 37.48 -28.57 -21.69
N ALA A 11 36.61 -29.06 -20.82
CA ALA A 11 36.93 -29.67 -19.54
C ALA A 11 36.33 -31.07 -19.47
N SER A 12 37.05 -31.98 -18.82
CA SER A 12 36.61 -33.36 -18.61
C SER A 12 36.45 -33.68 -17.13
N ASP A 13 35.41 -34.43 -16.76
CA ASP A 13 35.13 -34.83 -15.37
C ASP A 13 34.64 -36.30 -15.31
N VAL A 14 34.79 -36.95 -14.15
CA VAL A 14 34.42 -38.35 -13.91
C VAL A 14 33.21 -38.42 -12.99
N THR A 15 32.09 -38.94 -13.51
CA THR A 15 30.81 -38.97 -12.78
C THR A 15 30.17 -40.36 -12.75
N LYS A 16 29.06 -40.48 -12.01
CA LYS A 16 28.24 -41.70 -11.95
C LYS A 16 27.13 -41.62 -13.00
N ILE A 17 26.81 -42.76 -13.62
CA ILE A 17 25.76 -42.87 -14.65
C ILE A 17 24.39 -42.37 -14.14
N SER A 18 24.11 -42.53 -12.85
CA SER A 18 22.86 -42.07 -12.21
C SER A 18 22.61 -40.57 -12.26
N LEU A 19 23.65 -39.76 -12.54
CA LEU A 19 23.55 -38.30 -12.63
C LEU A 19 23.35 -37.82 -14.08
N LEU A 20 23.39 -38.73 -15.05
CA LEU A 20 23.24 -38.41 -16.47
C LEU A 20 21.78 -38.52 -16.89
N ARG A 21 21.39 -37.65 -17.82
CA ARG A 21 20.07 -37.62 -18.43
C ARG A 21 20.20 -37.73 -19.94
N ASP A 22 19.16 -38.24 -20.58
CA ASP A 22 19.12 -38.33 -22.03
C ASP A 22 19.03 -36.93 -22.67
N LEU A 23 19.82 -36.75 -23.73
CA LEU A 23 19.87 -35.51 -24.51
C LEU A 23 18.50 -35.14 -25.14
N SER A 24 17.67 -36.15 -25.42
CA SER A 24 16.31 -35.96 -25.95
C SER A 24 15.40 -35.25 -24.94
N GLU A 25 15.52 -35.56 -23.65
CA GLU A 25 14.74 -34.92 -22.58
C GLU A 25 15.26 -33.50 -22.29
N ALA A 26 16.58 -33.31 -22.34
CA ALA A 26 17.20 -31.99 -22.20
C ALA A 26 16.75 -31.03 -23.32
N SER A 27 16.59 -31.54 -24.56
CA SER A 27 16.09 -30.76 -25.69
C SER A 27 14.67 -30.21 -25.44
N THR A 28 13.83 -30.93 -24.68
CA THR A 28 12.46 -30.50 -24.36
C THR A 28 12.42 -29.41 -23.30
N LEU A 29 13.41 -29.37 -22.41
CA LEU A 29 13.55 -28.37 -21.35
C LEU A 29 14.24 -27.10 -21.86
N LEU A 30 15.20 -27.23 -22.77
CA LEU A 30 15.88 -26.12 -23.43
C LEU A 30 15.02 -25.51 -24.56
N SER A 31 14.11 -26.29 -25.16
CA SER A 31 13.20 -25.81 -26.20
C SER A 31 11.84 -25.39 -25.65
N SER A 32 11.70 -24.14 -25.20
CA SER A 32 10.39 -23.44 -25.30
C SER A 32 10.48 -21.95 -24.94
N PRO A 33 9.66 -21.04 -25.54
CA PRO A 33 8.30 -21.34 -26.01
C PRO A 33 7.75 -20.44 -27.15
N VAL A 34 7.92 -20.75 -28.45
CA VAL A 34 7.10 -20.08 -29.50
C VAL A 34 6.59 -21.03 -30.59
N ALA A 35 7.38 -21.98 -31.07
CA ALA A 35 6.95 -22.83 -32.18
C ALA A 35 6.63 -24.26 -31.69
N GLY A 36 5.36 -24.68 -31.75
CA GLY A 36 5.01 -26.10 -31.62
C GLY A 36 4.09 -26.53 -30.47
N LYS A 37 3.38 -25.62 -29.79
CA LYS A 37 2.35 -26.02 -28.81
C LYS A 37 0.99 -26.19 -29.52
N GLY A 38 0.55 -27.45 -29.67
CA GLY A 38 -0.70 -27.83 -30.33
C GLY A 38 -1.96 -27.11 -29.80
N PRO A 39 -3.09 -27.21 -30.53
CA PRO A 39 -4.28 -26.34 -30.39
C PRO A 39 -4.86 -26.28 -28.97
N ARG A 40 -4.75 -27.37 -28.20
CA ARG A 40 -5.24 -27.47 -26.82
C ARG A 40 -4.53 -26.51 -25.84
N LYS A 41 -3.24 -26.23 -26.01
CA LYS A 41 -2.51 -25.30 -25.12
C LYS A 41 -2.86 -23.83 -25.39
N ARG A 42 -3.19 -23.47 -26.65
CA ARG A 42 -3.60 -22.10 -27.00
C ARG A 42 -4.94 -21.73 -26.36
N GLN A 43 -5.92 -22.64 -26.40
CA GLN A 43 -7.23 -22.45 -25.76
C GLN A 43 -7.12 -22.27 -24.24
N VAL A 44 -6.25 -23.03 -23.58
CA VAL A 44 -6.00 -22.88 -22.13
C VAL A 44 -5.40 -21.51 -21.79
N VAL A 45 -4.47 -21.00 -22.59
CA VAL A 45 -3.86 -19.68 -22.39
C VAL A 45 -4.87 -18.55 -22.61
N GLU A 46 -5.74 -18.67 -23.61
CA GLU A 46 -6.81 -17.70 -23.85
C GLU A 46 -7.85 -17.68 -22.72
N ALA A 47 -8.28 -18.86 -22.24
CA ALA A 47 -9.16 -18.98 -21.09
C ALA A 47 -8.57 -18.32 -19.83
N GLN A 48 -7.26 -18.51 -19.58
CA GLN A 48 -6.56 -17.84 -18.47
C GLN A 48 -6.54 -16.32 -18.63
N ARG A 49 -6.29 -15.80 -19.84
CA ARG A 49 -6.32 -14.35 -20.12
C ARG A 49 -7.70 -13.76 -19.86
N VAL A 50 -8.77 -14.44 -20.28
CA VAL A 50 -10.15 -13.99 -20.02
C VAL A 50 -10.47 -13.98 -18.52
N GLN A 51 -10.07 -15.01 -17.78
CA GLN A 51 -10.24 -15.04 -16.33
C GLN A 51 -9.46 -13.92 -15.61
N MET A 52 -8.22 -13.64 -16.04
CA MET A 52 -7.42 -12.57 -15.49
C MET A 52 -8.04 -11.18 -15.74
N LYS A 53 -8.58 -10.94 -16.95
CA LYS A 53 -9.33 -9.72 -17.26
C LYS A 53 -10.57 -9.57 -16.36
N LYS A 54 -11.36 -10.64 -16.20
CA LYS A 54 -12.55 -10.63 -15.33
C LYS A 54 -12.20 -10.35 -13.86
N LYS A 55 -11.11 -10.92 -13.36
CA LYS A 55 -10.60 -10.66 -11.99
C LYS A 55 -10.15 -9.20 -11.82
N LYS A 56 -9.44 -8.64 -12.81
CA LYS A 56 -8.99 -7.24 -12.78
C LYS A 56 -10.17 -6.28 -12.78
N GLN A 57 -11.18 -6.52 -13.62
CA GLN A 57 -12.39 -5.71 -13.68
C GLN A 57 -13.12 -5.72 -12.32
N LYS A 58 -13.36 -6.90 -11.75
CA LYS A 58 -14.03 -7.02 -10.44
C LYS A 58 -13.27 -6.28 -9.33
N LYS A 59 -11.94 -6.30 -9.35
CA LYS A 59 -11.13 -5.55 -8.38
C LYS A 59 -11.28 -4.04 -8.55
N PHE A 60 -11.30 -3.56 -9.79
CA PHE A 60 -11.52 -2.15 -10.11
C PHE A 60 -12.90 -1.68 -9.65
N ASP A 61 -13.96 -2.44 -9.95
CA ASP A 61 -15.33 -2.10 -9.54
C ASP A 61 -15.48 -2.07 -8.02
N ARG A 62 -14.83 -3.02 -7.31
CA ARG A 62 -14.82 -3.03 -5.83
C ARG A 62 -14.12 -1.80 -5.26
N GLN A 63 -12.98 -1.39 -5.85
CA GLN A 63 -12.29 -0.19 -5.39
C GLN A 63 -13.16 1.04 -5.59
N LYS A 64 -13.78 1.17 -6.76
CA LYS A 64 -14.71 2.26 -7.06
C LYS A 64 -15.86 2.35 -6.06
N GLN A 65 -16.49 1.22 -5.71
CA GLN A 65 -17.56 1.19 -4.70
C GLN A 65 -17.09 1.60 -3.30
N ILE A 66 -15.88 1.21 -2.93
CA ILE A 66 -15.28 1.60 -1.64
C ILE A 66 -15.02 3.10 -1.62
N ASP A 67 -14.47 3.65 -2.70
CA ASP A 67 -14.19 5.09 -2.81
C ASP A 67 -15.48 5.91 -2.79
N GLU A 68 -16.53 5.47 -3.50
CA GLU A 68 -17.86 6.08 -3.48
C GLU A 68 -18.49 6.04 -2.07
N ALA A 69 -18.42 4.91 -1.35
CA ALA A 69 -18.92 4.81 0.01
C ALA A 69 -18.16 5.72 0.99
N HIS A 70 -16.83 5.83 0.83
CA HIS A 70 -16.03 6.77 1.60
C HIS A 70 -16.41 8.23 1.31
N GLU A 71 -16.70 8.57 0.05
CA GLU A 71 -17.13 9.91 -0.33
C GLU A 71 -18.53 10.24 0.20
N GLU A 72 -19.48 9.31 0.15
CA GLU A 72 -20.81 9.46 0.77
C GLU A 72 -20.70 9.71 2.27
N ASP A 73 -19.89 8.93 2.99
CA ASP A 73 -19.73 9.12 4.43
C ASP A 73 -19.06 10.45 4.74
N LYS A 74 -18.04 10.84 3.97
CA LYS A 74 -17.44 12.18 4.07
C LYS A 74 -18.50 13.26 3.85
N GLN A 75 -19.37 13.13 2.85
CA GLN A 75 -20.46 14.07 2.61
C GLN A 75 -21.46 14.10 3.77
N LYS A 76 -21.87 12.95 4.32
CA LYS A 76 -22.73 12.87 5.52
C LYS A 76 -22.12 13.62 6.70
N TRP A 77 -20.82 13.41 6.97
CA TRP A 77 -20.09 14.13 8.03
C TRP A 77 -19.96 15.63 7.77
N GLN A 78 -19.71 16.03 6.51
CA GLN A 78 -19.68 17.43 6.12
C GLN A 78 -21.05 18.10 6.26
N GLN A 79 -22.12 17.43 5.88
CA GLN A 79 -23.50 17.92 6.04
C GLN A 79 -23.88 18.05 7.52
N PHE A 80 -23.55 17.05 8.35
CA PHE A 80 -23.74 17.11 9.80
C PHE A 80 -23.02 18.33 10.40
N THR A 81 -21.76 18.53 10.04
CA THR A 81 -20.96 19.68 10.48
C THR A 81 -21.52 21.01 9.97
N THR A 82 -22.08 21.05 8.76
CA THR A 82 -22.64 22.30 8.20
C THR A 82 -23.96 22.68 8.86
N LYS A 83 -24.76 21.69 9.29
CA LYS A 83 -25.98 21.93 10.08
C LYS A 83 -25.67 22.54 11.46
N SER A 84 -24.55 22.17 12.08
CA SER A 84 -24.16 22.70 13.40
C SER A 84 -23.62 24.14 13.38
N LYS A 85 -23.13 24.64 12.23
CA LYS A 85 -22.58 26.00 12.07
C LYS A 85 -23.60 27.13 12.26
N LYS A 86 -24.90 26.84 12.27
CA LYS A 86 -25.98 27.83 12.44
C LYS A 86 -26.39 28.03 13.90
N LEU A 87 -25.83 27.27 14.85
CA LEU A 87 -26.12 27.43 16.27
C LEU A 87 -25.26 28.56 16.88
N LYS A 88 -25.93 29.56 17.46
CA LYS A 88 -25.29 30.68 18.16
C LYS A 88 -24.57 30.15 19.40
N GLY A 89 -23.26 30.37 19.49
CA GLY A 89 -22.41 29.90 20.60
C GLY A 89 -21.49 28.72 20.27
N VAL A 90 -21.59 28.11 19.08
CA VAL A 90 -20.69 27.04 18.64
C VAL A 90 -19.50 27.64 17.87
N THR A 91 -18.28 27.30 18.29
CA THR A 91 -17.03 27.71 17.63
C THR A 91 -16.95 27.14 16.21
N LYS A 92 -16.70 28.01 15.22
CA LYS A 92 -16.78 27.68 13.78
C LYS A 92 -15.67 26.75 13.26
N LYS A 93 -14.61 26.51 14.05
CA LYS A 93 -13.46 25.68 13.68
C LYS A 93 -13.37 24.48 14.62
N SER A 94 -13.20 23.28 14.05
CA SER A 94 -13.01 22.03 14.80
C SER A 94 -11.69 22.07 15.58
N ILE A 95 -11.68 21.57 16.82
CA ILE A 95 -10.47 21.42 17.64
C ILE A 95 -9.46 20.41 17.06
N PHE A 96 -9.90 19.56 16.13
CA PHE A 96 -9.06 18.60 15.40
C PHE A 96 -8.73 19.08 13.98
N ALA A 97 -9.16 20.28 13.58
CA ALA A 97 -8.79 20.82 12.28
C ALA A 97 -7.27 21.00 12.22
N THR A 98 -6.65 20.51 11.15
CA THR A 98 -5.23 20.77 10.91
C THR A 98 -5.03 22.29 10.89
N PRO A 99 -4.19 22.83 11.77
CA PRO A 99 -3.92 24.27 11.80
C PRO A 99 -3.14 24.66 10.54
N GLU A 100 -3.47 25.81 9.95
CA GLU A 100 -2.77 26.32 8.76
C GLU A 100 -1.30 26.70 9.01
N THR A 101 -0.89 26.82 10.28
CA THR A 101 0.48 27.15 10.69
C THR A 101 1.31 25.90 10.94
N ALA A 102 2.52 25.82 10.36
CA ALA A 102 3.44 24.67 10.44
C ALA A 102 3.80 24.18 11.87
N SER A 103 3.59 25.00 12.91
CA SER A 103 3.88 24.65 14.30
C SER A 103 2.67 24.09 15.08
N GLY A 104 1.47 24.07 14.48
CA GLY A 104 0.27 23.68 15.19
C GLY A 104 0.13 22.16 15.28
N ARG A 105 0.47 21.59 16.43
CA ARG A 105 0.19 20.19 16.75
C ARG A 105 -1.08 20.12 17.61
N VAL A 106 -2.08 19.38 17.14
CA VAL A 106 -3.30 19.10 17.89
C VAL A 106 -2.92 18.36 19.18
N GLY A 107 -3.39 18.83 20.34
CA GLY A 107 -3.17 18.19 21.65
C GLY A 107 -1.96 18.68 22.45
N ILE A 108 -1.16 19.63 21.95
CA ILE A 108 -0.04 20.21 22.71
C ILE A 108 -0.47 21.54 23.35
N GLY A 109 -0.75 21.50 24.66
CA GLY A 109 -0.62 22.63 25.62
C GLY A 109 -1.40 23.93 25.36
N THR A 110 -2.23 24.02 24.33
CA THR A 110 -2.99 25.24 24.04
C THR A 110 -4.46 24.89 24.00
N CYS A 111 -5.26 25.66 24.72
CA CYS A 111 -6.72 25.52 24.79
C CYS A 111 -7.37 25.93 23.44
N GLY A 112 -7.02 25.27 22.34
CA GLY A 112 -7.54 25.55 21.00
C GLY A 112 -6.96 26.81 20.33
N ILE A 113 -5.79 27.31 20.76
CA ILE A 113 -5.16 28.52 20.20
C ILE A 113 -3.80 28.15 19.61
N SER A 114 -3.74 27.99 18.29
CA SER A 114 -2.48 27.77 17.56
C SER A 114 -1.51 28.94 17.76
N GLY A 115 -0.29 28.66 18.19
CA GLY A 115 0.82 29.63 18.19
C GLY A 115 0.99 30.49 19.45
N ARG A 116 0.23 30.25 20.53
CA ARG A 116 0.50 30.84 21.85
C ARG A 116 1.11 29.80 22.79
N PRO A 117 2.13 30.13 23.60
CA PRO A 117 2.60 29.21 24.64
C PRO A 117 1.48 28.97 25.69
N MET A 118 1.52 27.81 26.37
CA MET A 118 0.68 27.57 27.54
C MET A 118 1.02 28.65 28.58
N THR A 119 0.00 29.34 29.09
CA THR A 119 0.07 30.51 30.00
C THR A 119 1.39 30.66 30.76
N ASP A 120 2.05 31.81 30.63
CA ASP A 120 3.26 32.10 31.41
C ASP A 120 2.91 32.12 32.90
N TYR A 121 3.52 31.21 33.66
CA TYR A 121 3.41 31.20 35.11
C TYR A 121 4.24 32.35 35.68
N THR A 122 3.59 33.45 36.03
CA THR A 122 4.21 34.48 36.87
C THR A 122 4.17 34.00 38.31
N GLN A 123 5.34 33.80 38.93
CA GLN A 123 5.41 33.53 40.36
C GLN A 123 4.79 34.72 41.10
N ALA A 124 3.62 34.52 41.71
CA ALA A 124 3.00 35.53 42.55
C ALA A 124 3.96 35.88 43.69
N GLU A 125 4.28 37.16 43.84
CA GLU A 125 5.13 37.63 44.92
C GLU A 125 4.49 37.25 46.26
N LYS A 126 5.20 36.42 47.05
CA LYS A 126 4.73 36.02 48.38
C LYS A 126 4.62 37.28 49.22
N ARG A 127 3.38 37.69 49.52
CA ARG A 127 3.08 38.81 50.41
C ARG A 127 3.81 38.58 51.75
N LYS A 128 4.87 39.36 52.01
CA LYS A 128 5.51 39.38 53.33
C LYS A 128 4.50 39.96 54.32
N ARG A 129 4.09 39.16 55.31
CA ARG A 129 3.32 39.68 56.44
C ARG A 129 4.28 40.35 57.40
N GLY A 130 4.05 41.64 57.66
CA GLY A 130 4.56 42.36 58.83
C GLY A 130 5.86 43.11 58.59
N ALA A 131 5.92 44.27 59.24
CA ALA A 131 6.99 45.27 59.33
C ALA A 131 8.39 44.69 59.59
#